data_AF-A0A3D2PVG6-F1
#
_entry.id   AF-A0A3D2PVG6-F1
#
_cell.length_a   1.000
_cell.length_b   1.000
_cell.length_c   1.000
_cell.angle_alpha   90.00
_cell.angle_beta   90.00
_cell.angle_gamma   90.00
#
_symmetry.space_group_name_H-M   'P 1'
#
loop_
_entity.id
_entity.type
_entity.pdbx_description
1 polymer ?
#
loop_
_entity_poly.entity_id
_entity_poly.type
_entity_poly.pdbx_seq_one_letter_code
_entity_poly.pdbx_strand_id
1 'polypeptide(L)' 'MTISQRIFALLREKKLSQKELSEYTGISPAAISSWKSKGTNP' A
#
# COMPACT_ATOMS: atom_id res chain seq x y z
N MET A 1 8.25 4.66 12.29
CA MET A 1 7.36 4.59 11.11
C MET A 1 7.76 3.39 10.28
N THR A 2 6.86 2.44 10.03
CA THR A 2 7.15 1.24 9.21
C THR A 2 7.15 1.57 7.72
N ILE A 3 7.70 0.68 6.89
CA ILE A 3 7.66 0.81 5.43
C ILE A 3 6.20 0.88 4.93
N SER A 4 5.33 0.02 5.45
CA SER A 4 3.89 0.05 5.14
C SER A 4 3.27 1.42 5.45
N GLN A 5 3.57 1.99 6.63
CA GLN A 5 3.10 3.33 6.99
C GLN A 5 3.59 4.42 6.02
N ARG A 6 4.82 4.31 5.51
CA ARG A 6 5.39 5.25 4.52
C ARG A 6 4.67 5.17 3.18
N ILE A 7 4.40 3.95 2.70
CA ILE A 7 3.68 3.73 1.45
C ILE A 7 2.28 4.35 1.53
N PHE A 8 1.54 4.10 2.62
CA PHE A 8 0.19 4.67 2.78
C PHE A 8 0.17 6.19 2.97
N ALA A 9 1.23 6.77 3.58
CA ALA A 9 1.39 8.21 3.63
C ALA A 9 1.58 8.81 2.23
N LEU A 10 2.45 8.21 1.41
CA LEU A 10 2.70 8.64 0.03
C LEU A 10 1.46 8.50 -0.86
N LEU A 11 0.69 7.41 -0.72
CA LEU A 11 -0.57 7.25 -1.44
C LEU A 11 -1.55 8.39 -1.12
N ARG A 12 -1.69 8.74 0.17
CA ARG A 12 -2.57 9.83 0.60
C ARG A 12 -2.10 11.18 0.07
N GLU A 13 -0.80 11.47 0.17
CA GLU A 13 -0.21 12.73 -0.32
C GLU A 13 -0.42 12.90 -1.83
N LYS A 14 -0.28 11.81 -2.58
CA LYS A 14 -0.45 11.79 -4.04
C LYS A 14 -1.91 11.63 -4.48
N LYS A 15 -2.87 11.52 -3.54
CA LYS A 15 -4.28 11.20 -3.80
C LYS A 15 -4.48 9.93 -4.64
N LEU A 16 -3.61 8.94 -4.45
CA LEU A 16 -3.66 7.65 -5.13
C LEU A 16 -4.34 6.60 -4.25
N SER A 17 -5.04 5.68 -4.89
CA SER A 17 -5.71 4.54 -4.28
C SER A 17 -4.80 3.31 -4.19
N GLN A 18 -5.18 2.36 -3.33
CA GLN A 18 -4.54 1.04 -3.30
C GLN A 18 -4.70 0.27 -4.62
N LYS A 19 -5.78 0.54 -5.37
CA LYS A 19 -6.05 -0.10 -6.67
C LYS A 19 -5.03 0.36 -7.71
N GLU A 20 -4.76 1.65 -7.78
CA GLU A 20 -3.74 2.20 -8.69
C GLU A 20 -2.34 1.70 -8.34
N LEU A 21 -2.02 1.56 -7.05
CA LEU A 21 -0.75 0.97 -6.64
C LEU A 21 -0.65 -0.51 -7.06
N SER A 22 -1.74 -1.26 -6.93
CA SER A 22 -1.82 -2.65 -7.36
C SER A 22 -1.59 -2.78 -8.87
N GLU A 23 -2.27 -1.97 -9.67
CA GLU A 23 -2.15 -1.96 -11.13
C GLU A 23 -0.74 -1.57 -11.59
N TYR A 24 -0.12 -0.59 -10.91
CA TYR A 24 1.23 -0.12 -11.25
C TYR A 24 2.33 -1.13 -10.90
N THR A 25 2.20 -1.83 -9.77
CA THR A 25 3.25 -2.73 -9.25
C THR A 25 3.03 -4.20 -9.61
N GLY A 26 1.83 -4.57 -10.06
CA GLY A 26 1.41 -5.96 -10.23
C GLY A 26 1.17 -6.71 -8.92
N ILE A 27 1.29 -6.04 -7.76
CA ILE A 27 1.04 -6.65 -6.45
C ILE A 27 -0.48 -6.73 -6.23
N SER A 28 -0.97 -7.87 -5.75
CA SER A 28 -2.41 -8.05 -5.54
C SER A 28 -2.96 -7.05 -4.49
N PRO A 29 -4.21 -6.56 -4.65
CA PRO A 29 -4.82 -5.68 -3.66
C PRO A 29 -4.91 -6.32 -2.27
N ALA A 30 -5.04 -7.65 -2.22
CA ALA A 30 -5.04 -8.42 -0.98
C ALA A 30 -3.69 -8.33 -0.23
N ALA A 31 -2.57 -8.42 -0.94
CA ALA A 31 -1.24 -8.25 -0.36
C ALA A 31 -1.04 -6.82 0.17
N ILE A 32 -1.44 -5.80 -0.61
CA ILE A 32 -1.37 -4.40 -0.18
C ILE A 32 -2.26 -4.15 1.05
N SER A 33 -3.45 -4.74 1.09
CA SER A 33 -4.35 -4.65 2.26
C SER A 33 -3.77 -5.33 3.50
N SER A 34 -3.04 -6.44 3.32
CA SER A 34 -2.36 -7.14 4.41
C SER A 34 -1.31 -6.27 5.10
N TRP A 35 -0.62 -5.39 4.36
CA TRP A 35 0.37 -4.48 4.93
C TRP A 35 -0.21 -3.50 5.94
N LYS A 36 -1.49 -3.18 5.80
CA LYS A 36 -2.23 -2.29 6.71
C LYS A 36 -2.88 -3.07 7.85
N SER A 37 -3.47 -4.22 7.56
CA SER A 37 -4.33 -4.96 8.50
C SER A 37 -3.58 -5.98 9.35
N LYS A 38 -2.54 -6.62 8.80
CA LYS A 38 -1.78 -7.70 9.44
C LYS A 38 -0.38 -7.26 9.89
N GLY A 39 0.01 -6.01 9.61
CA GLY A 39 1.35 -5.51 9.92
C GLY A 39 2.47 -6.19 9.13
N THR A 40 2.14 -6.88 8.04
CA THR A 40 3.13 -7.39 7.08
C THR A 40 3.79 -6.21 6.37
N ASN A 41 5.03 -6.39 5.93
CA ASN A 41 5.74 -5.36 5.16
C ASN A 41 5.93 -5.87 3.72
N PRO A 42 5.93 -4.96 2.72
CA PRO A 42 6.38 -5.27 1.38
C PRO A 42 7.81 -5.79 1.37
#